data_AF-A0A838L6C2-F1
#
_entry.id   AF-A0A838L6C2-F1
#
_cell.length_a   1.000
_cell.length_b   1.000
_cell.length_c   1.000
_cell.angle_alpha   90.00
_cell.angle_beta   90.00
_cell.angle_gamma   90.00
#
_symmetry.space_group_name_H-M   'P 1'
#
loop_
_entity.id
_entity.type
_entity.pdbx_description
1 polymer ?
#
loop_
_entity_poly.entity_id
_entity_poly.type
_entity_poly.pdbx_seq_one_letter_code
_entity_poly.pdbx_strand_id
1 'polypeptide(L)'
;MRSGYIEGVAQGKHILKFFVPYTDGDKQAERVWTNVRAFLTENGLSTTDRRIRKVYFRHQGRDYEAEVGKMFADLQEEAVIILEAAHRNLIYLCTPNRGVVRGGPYLIGVHLTETYVVDFDRF
;
A
#
# COMPACT_ATOMS: atom_id res chain seq x y z
N MET A 1 40.38 29.46 4.90
CA MET A 1 39.65 28.19 4.63
C MET A 1 38.46 28.13 5.57
N ARG A 2 37.23 28.24 5.05
CA ARG A 2 36.00 28.09 5.84
C ARG A 2 35.65 26.60 5.88
N SER A 3 35.78 25.96 7.04
CA SER A 3 35.21 24.64 7.29
C SER A 3 33.86 24.86 7.98
N GLY A 4 32.79 24.79 7.19
CA GLY A 4 31.43 24.71 7.71
C GLY A 4 31.15 23.25 8.04
N TYR A 5 31.00 22.93 9.32
CA TYR A 5 30.45 21.66 9.75
C TYR A 5 28.96 21.66 9.42
N ILE A 6 28.57 20.67 8.62
CA ILE A 6 27.19 20.35 8.24
C ILE A 6 26.43 19.89 9.48
N GLU A 7 25.35 20.61 9.80
CA GLU A 7 24.39 20.21 10.82
C GLU A 7 23.76 18.88 10.42
N GLY A 8 23.89 17.89 11.32
CA GLY A 8 23.24 16.60 11.19
C GLY A 8 21.73 16.77 11.28
N VAL A 9 21.03 16.53 10.18
CA VAL A 9 19.57 16.42 10.18
C VAL A 9 19.21 15.09 10.83
N ALA A 10 18.85 15.12 12.11
CA ALA A 10 18.12 14.03 12.73
C ALA A 10 16.75 13.92 12.03
N GLN A 11 16.63 13.00 11.07
CA GLN A 11 15.34 12.69 10.46
C GLN A 11 14.47 11.99 11.50
N GLY A 12 13.56 12.73 12.14
CA GLY A 12 12.51 12.17 12.97
C GLY A 12 11.69 11.19 12.14
N LYS A 13 11.40 10.01 12.71
CA LYS A 13 10.50 9.03 12.10
C LYS A 13 9.15 9.69 11.84
N HIS A 14 8.82 9.97 10.57
CA HIS A 14 7.50 10.46 10.21
C HIS A 14 6.49 9.34 10.45
N ILE A 15 5.83 9.41 11.60
CA ILE A 15 4.78 8.47 11.97
C ILE A 15 3.56 8.76 11.09
N LEU A 16 3.13 7.78 10.30
CA LEU A 16 2.00 7.94 9.39
C LEU A 16 0.83 7.05 9.80
N LYS A 17 -0.27 7.71 10.17
CA LYS A 17 -1.50 7.07 10.59
C LYS A 17 -2.18 6.34 9.44
N PHE A 18 -2.79 5.20 9.74
CA PHE A 18 -3.66 4.52 8.79
C PHE A 18 -4.75 5.46 8.28
N PHE A 19 -4.91 5.49 6.95
CA PHE A 19 -6.00 6.20 6.28
C PHE A 19 -6.39 5.46 5.00
N VAL A 20 -7.57 5.77 4.48
CA VAL A 20 -8.02 5.36 3.15
C VAL A 20 -8.41 6.64 2.39
N PRO A 21 -7.97 6.84 1.14
CA PRO A 21 -8.36 8.00 0.35
C PRO A 21 -9.88 8.16 0.26
N TYR A 22 -10.34 9.41 0.14
CA TYR A 22 -11.78 9.75 0.04
C TYR A 22 -12.63 9.34 1.24
N THR A 23 -12.01 9.22 2.43
CA THR A 23 -12.74 8.97 3.67
C THR A 23 -12.63 10.12 4.66
N ASP A 24 -13.74 10.42 5.33
CA ASP A 24 -13.89 11.42 6.37
C ASP A 24 -13.55 10.80 7.74
N GLY A 25 -12.26 10.53 7.93
CA GLY A 25 -11.69 10.08 9.20
C GLY A 25 -11.73 8.58 9.46
N ASP A 26 -11.17 8.20 10.61
CA ASP A 26 -10.80 6.80 10.91
C ASP A 26 -11.97 5.82 10.79
N LYS A 27 -13.16 6.16 11.30
CA LYS A 27 -14.31 5.24 11.31
C LYS A 27 -14.75 4.86 9.90
N GLN A 28 -14.69 5.81 8.95
CA GLN A 28 -15.05 5.51 7.57
C GLN A 28 -13.91 4.75 6.87
N ALA A 29 -12.65 5.10 7.13
CA ALA A 29 -11.49 4.36 6.64
C ALA A 29 -11.55 2.87 7.06
N GLU A 30 -11.86 2.59 8.33
CA GLU A 30 -12.03 1.22 8.85
C GLU A 30 -13.16 0.45 8.16
N ARG A 31 -14.31 1.11 7.95
CA ARG A 31 -15.44 0.49 7.23
C ARG A 31 -15.06 0.15 5.80
N VAL A 32 -14.41 1.06 5.08
CA VAL A 32 -13.99 0.81 3.69
C VAL A 32 -12.98 -0.33 3.64
N TRP A 33 -11.96 -0.31 4.50
CA TRP A 33 -10.95 -1.37 4.56
C TRP A 33 -11.57 -2.74 4.85
N THR A 34 -12.47 -2.81 5.84
CA THR A 34 -13.19 -4.04 6.21
C THR A 34 -14.01 -4.57 5.05
N ASN A 35 -14.79 -3.70 4.39
CA ASN A 35 -15.64 -4.08 3.26
C ASN A 35 -14.83 -4.57 2.05
N VAL A 36 -13.70 -3.91 1.75
CA VAL A 36 -12.82 -4.33 0.65
C VAL A 36 -12.21 -5.71 0.93
N ARG A 37 -11.75 -5.96 2.16
CA ARG A 37 -11.25 -7.29 2.55
C ARG A 37 -12.31 -8.37 2.47
N ALA A 38 -13.53 -8.07 2.91
CA ALA A 38 -14.66 -8.99 2.81
C ALA A 38 -14.98 -9.32 1.35
N PHE A 39 -15.10 -8.30 0.50
CA PHE A 39 -15.33 -8.46 -0.94
C PHE A 39 -14.27 -9.34 -1.59
N LEU A 40 -12.97 -9.09 -1.35
CA LEU A 40 -11.90 -9.91 -1.91
C LEU A 40 -11.98 -11.36 -1.40
N THR A 41 -12.24 -11.55 -0.12
CA THR A 41 -12.34 -12.88 0.50
C THR A 41 -13.50 -13.69 -0.07
N GLU A 42 -14.67 -13.07 -0.25
CA GLU A 42 -15.84 -13.69 -0.90
C GLU A 42 -15.56 -14.11 -2.35
N ASN A 43 -14.61 -13.44 -3.01
CA ASN A 43 -14.13 -13.76 -4.36
C ASN A 43 -12.89 -14.68 -4.36
N GLY A 44 -12.58 -15.34 -3.25
CA GLY A 44 -11.47 -16.31 -3.14
C GLY A 44 -10.08 -15.69 -2.99
N LEU A 45 -9.99 -14.39 -2.71
CA LEU A 45 -8.75 -13.63 -2.51
C LEU A 45 -8.61 -13.23 -1.03
N SER A 46 -8.34 -14.20 -0.16
CA SER A 46 -8.17 -13.94 1.28
C SER A 46 -6.96 -13.05 1.57
N THR A 47 -7.06 -12.24 2.64
CA THR A 47 -6.06 -11.23 3.03
C THR A 47 -5.72 -11.29 4.50
N THR A 48 -4.48 -10.93 4.86
CA THR A 48 -4.09 -10.76 6.27
C THR A 48 -4.65 -9.45 6.84
N ASP A 49 -4.45 -9.21 8.14
CA ASP A 49 -4.81 -7.93 8.78
C ASP A 49 -3.70 -6.86 8.63
N ARG A 50 -2.64 -7.15 7.89
CA ARG A 50 -1.51 -6.24 7.70
C ARG A 50 -1.94 -4.98 6.94
N ARG A 51 -1.54 -3.82 7.44
CA ARG A 51 -1.89 -2.51 6.87
C ARG A 51 -0.70 -1.93 6.13
N ILE A 52 -0.62 -2.23 4.85
CA ILE A 52 0.46 -1.78 3.99
C ILE A 52 0.16 -0.36 3.51
N ARG A 53 1.11 0.56 3.72
CA ARG A 53 1.05 1.91 3.17
C ARG A 53 1.66 1.97 1.78
N LYS A 54 2.78 1.26 1.59
CA LYS A 54 3.61 1.39 0.41
C LYS A 54 4.30 0.07 0.05
N VAL A 55 4.46 -0.16 -1.24
CA VAL A 55 5.30 -1.24 -1.77
C VAL A 55 6.17 -0.71 -2.90
N TYR A 56 7.45 -1.03 -2.82
CA TYR A 56 8.41 -0.93 -3.90
C TYR A 56 8.64 -2.31 -4.46
N PHE A 57 8.63 -2.44 -5.78
CA PHE A 57 8.87 -3.73 -6.41
C PHE A 57 9.49 -3.61 -7.80
N ARG A 58 10.22 -4.64 -8.21
CA ARG A 58 10.70 -4.77 -9.59
C ARG A 58 9.79 -5.71 -10.38
N HIS A 59 9.35 -5.29 -11.55
CA HIS A 59 8.60 -6.14 -12.48
C HIS A 59 9.10 -5.90 -13.91
N GLN A 60 9.44 -6.99 -14.62
CA GLN A 60 9.96 -6.93 -16.00
C GLN A 60 11.14 -5.94 -16.17
N GLY A 61 12.03 -5.90 -15.19
CA GLY A 61 13.22 -5.04 -15.23
C GLY A 61 12.95 -3.55 -14.96
N ARG A 62 11.74 -3.18 -14.56
CA ARG A 62 11.39 -1.80 -14.17
C ARG A 62 11.05 -1.74 -12.69
N ASP A 63 11.46 -0.66 -12.05
CA ASP A 63 11.14 -0.38 -10.65
C ASP A 63 9.82 0.38 -10.55
N TYR A 64 8.95 -0.10 -9.68
CA TYR A 64 7.62 0.43 -9.44
C TYR A 64 7.45 0.80 -7.97
N GLU A 65 6.59 1.78 -7.76
CA GLU A 65 6.18 2.25 -6.45
C GLU A 65 4.65 2.37 -6.44
N ALA A 66 4.01 1.73 -5.46
CA ALA A 66 2.62 1.97 -5.14
C ALA A 66 2.51 2.45 -3.68
N GLU A 67 1.89 3.61 -3.47
CA GLU A 67 1.67 4.21 -2.16
C GLU A 67 0.22 4.66 -2.04
N VAL A 68 -0.45 4.30 -0.94
CA VAL A 68 -1.84 4.70 -0.66
C VAL A 68 -1.98 6.23 -0.76
N GLY A 69 -2.97 6.69 -1.53
CA GLY A 69 -3.20 8.12 -1.79
C GLY A 69 -2.30 8.73 -2.86
N LYS A 70 -1.58 7.91 -3.64
CA LYS A 70 -0.75 8.33 -4.77
C LYS A 70 -1.15 7.61 -6.05
N MET A 71 -0.88 8.26 -7.18
CA MET A 71 -1.10 7.67 -8.50
C MET A 71 -0.11 6.52 -8.74
N PHE A 72 -0.61 5.33 -9.05
CA PHE A 72 0.21 4.19 -9.45
C PHE A 72 0.48 4.26 -10.95
N ALA A 73 1.77 4.34 -11.32
CA ALA A 73 2.21 4.66 -12.68
C ALA A 73 1.75 3.67 -13.75
N ASP A 74 1.64 2.37 -13.42
CA ASP A 74 1.29 1.33 -14.40
C ASP A 74 -0.19 1.38 -14.81
N LEU A 75 -1.07 1.78 -13.88
CA LEU A 75 -2.51 1.83 -14.10
C LEU A 75 -3.05 3.24 -14.37
N GLN A 76 -2.28 4.29 -14.04
CA GLN A 76 -2.78 5.66 -14.02
C GLN A 76 -4.03 5.81 -13.15
N GLU A 77 -4.05 5.06 -12.04
CA GLU A 77 -5.10 5.12 -11.02
C GLU A 77 -4.48 5.31 -9.64
N GLU A 78 -5.19 5.99 -8.74
CA GLU A 78 -4.74 6.16 -7.37
C GLU A 78 -4.82 4.84 -6.59
N ALA A 79 -3.78 4.52 -5.83
CA ALA A 79 -3.80 3.42 -4.88
C ALA A 79 -4.72 3.76 -3.70
N VAL A 80 -5.80 2.99 -3.54
CA VAL A 80 -6.80 3.21 -2.49
C VAL A 80 -6.46 2.40 -1.25
N ILE A 81 -6.19 1.10 -1.42
CA ILE A 81 -5.80 0.18 -0.34
C ILE A 81 -4.76 -0.79 -0.88
N ILE A 82 -3.77 -1.15 -0.05
CA ILE A 82 -2.78 -2.20 -0.34
C ILE A 82 -2.92 -3.30 0.72
N LEU A 83 -3.12 -4.55 0.29
CA LEU A 83 -3.37 -5.70 1.17
C LEU A 83 -2.37 -6.81 0.89
N GLU A 84 -2.03 -7.59 1.92
CA GLU A 84 -1.24 -8.79 1.78
C GLU A 84 -2.15 -10.02 1.64
N ALA A 85 -1.84 -10.88 0.68
CA ALA A 85 -2.55 -12.15 0.51
C ALA A 85 -2.26 -13.12 1.66
N ALA A 86 -3.27 -13.79 2.20
CA ALA A 86 -3.08 -14.64 3.39
C ALA A 86 -2.32 -15.95 3.13
N HIS A 87 -2.44 -16.51 1.92
CA HIS A 87 -1.93 -17.85 1.59
C HIS A 87 -1.10 -17.86 0.29
N ARG A 88 -0.62 -16.71 -0.14
CA ARG A 88 0.14 -16.54 -1.39
C ARG A 88 1.20 -15.46 -1.19
N ASN A 89 2.31 -15.55 -1.91
CA ASN A 89 3.33 -14.49 -1.95
C ASN A 89 2.89 -13.36 -2.89
N LEU A 90 1.76 -12.73 -2.57
CA LEU A 90 1.15 -11.67 -3.36
C LEU A 90 0.77 -10.49 -2.48
N ILE A 91 0.89 -9.30 -3.06
CA ILE A 91 0.28 -8.07 -2.56
C ILE A 91 -0.83 -7.68 -3.54
N TYR A 92 -1.97 -7.29 -2.99
CA TYR A 92 -3.13 -6.80 -3.72
C TYR A 92 -3.14 -5.29 -3.65
N LEU A 93 -2.99 -4.64 -4.80
CA LEU A 93 -3.18 -3.21 -4.95
C LEU A 93 -4.61 -2.96 -5.46
N CYS A 94 -5.43 -2.32 -4.62
CA CYS A 94 -6.77 -1.92 -4.95
C CYS A 94 -6.81 -0.45 -5.38
N THR A 95 -7.54 -0.17 -6.45
CA THR A 95 -7.77 1.16 -7.02
C THR A 95 -9.28 1.37 -7.19
N PRO A 96 -9.77 2.58 -7.54
CA PRO A 96 -11.21 2.80 -7.68
C PRO A 96 -11.89 1.82 -8.65
N ASN A 97 -11.19 1.36 -9.70
CA ASN A 97 -11.73 0.42 -10.68
C ASN A 97 -11.28 -1.04 -10.47
N ARG A 98 -10.49 -1.35 -9.45
CA ARG A 98 -9.94 -2.70 -9.20
C ARG A 98 -9.97 -3.08 -7.73
N GLY A 99 -10.68 -4.16 -7.40
CA GLY A 99 -10.64 -4.77 -6.07
C GLY A 99 -11.35 -3.98 -4.95
N VAL A 100 -11.96 -2.83 -5.26
CA VAL A 100 -12.79 -2.06 -4.32
C VAL A 100 -14.28 -2.27 -4.57
N VAL A 101 -14.75 -1.98 -5.79
CA VAL A 101 -16.18 -2.06 -6.18
C VAL A 101 -16.44 -3.18 -7.18
N ARG A 102 -15.46 -3.49 -8.04
CA ARG A 102 -15.55 -4.48 -9.11
C ARG A 102 -14.17 -4.98 -9.53
N GLY A 103 -14.16 -6.15 -10.17
CA GLY A 103 -12.94 -6.79 -10.67
C GLY A 103 -11.98 -7.24 -9.57
N GLY A 104 -10.92 -7.95 -9.97
CA GLY A 104 -9.82 -8.31 -9.08
C GLY A 104 -8.85 -7.14 -8.84
N PRO A 105 -8.05 -7.20 -7.77
CA PRO A 105 -6.98 -6.24 -7.53
C PRO A 105 -5.84 -6.40 -8.56
N TYR A 106 -4.96 -5.41 -8.62
CA TYR A 106 -3.67 -5.58 -9.29
C TYR A 106 -2.77 -6.48 -8.42
N LEU A 107 -2.20 -7.52 -9.01
CA LEU A 107 -1.42 -8.53 -8.29
C LEU A 107 0.07 -8.22 -8.39
N ILE A 108 0.71 -8.01 -7.24
CA ILE A 108 2.15 -7.78 -7.14
C ILE A 108 2.78 -9.05 -6.56
N GLY A 109 3.68 -9.69 -7.32
CA GLY A 109 4.48 -10.81 -6.85
C GLY A 109 5.48 -10.36 -5.80
N VAL A 110 5.53 -11.05 -4.65
CA VAL A 110 6.50 -10.75 -3.58
C VAL A 110 7.76 -11.56 -3.77
N HIS A 111 8.89 -10.87 -3.96
CA HIS A 111 10.21 -11.44 -4.09
C HIS A 111 11.15 -10.86 -3.03
N LEU A 112 11.91 -11.70 -2.32
CA LEU A 112 12.72 -11.29 -1.16
C LEU A 112 13.74 -10.18 -1.47
N THR A 113 14.30 -10.16 -2.67
CA THR A 113 15.34 -9.19 -3.09
C THR A 113 14.80 -8.05 -3.95
N GLU A 114 13.55 -8.14 -4.39
CA GLU A 114 12.95 -7.20 -5.35
C GLU A 114 11.66 -6.60 -4.84
N THR A 115 11.30 -6.80 -3.58
CA THR A 115 10.09 -6.25 -2.97
C THR A 115 10.41 -5.69 -1.59
N TYR A 116 10.06 -4.43 -1.37
CA TYR A 116 10.17 -3.77 -0.08
C TYR A 116 8.83 -3.16 0.30
N VAL A 117 8.34 -3.48 1.50
CA VAL A 117 7.00 -3.11 1.96
C VAL A 117 7.12 -2.23 3.18
N VAL A 118 6.36 -1.14 3.20
CA VAL A 118 6.25 -0.24 4.35
C VAL A 118 4.82 -0.25 4.85
N ASP A 119 4.66 -0.62 6.12
CA ASP A 119 3.37 -0.62 6.79
C ASP A 119 3.02 0.80 7.28
N PHE A 120 1.74 1.03 7.54
CA PHE A 120 1.35 2.14 8.41
C PHE A 120 1.89 1.91 9.82
N ASP A 121 2.15 2.99 10.55
CA ASP A 121 2.59 2.87 11.93
C ASP A 121 1.46 2.30 12.81
N ARG A 122 1.83 1.52 13.82
CA ARG A 122 0.92 1.05 14.86
C ARG A 122 0.82 2.15 15.93
N PHE A 123 -0.40 2.48 16.34
CA PHE A 123 -0.70 3.47 17.39
C PHE A 123 -1.30 2.76 18.59
#